data_AF-A0AAD7TAW6-F1
#
_entry.id   AF-A0AAD7TAW6-F1
#
_cell.length_a   1.000
_cell.length_b   1.000
_cell.length_c   1.000
_cell.angle_alpha   90.00
_cell.angle_beta   90.00
_cell.angle_gamma   90.00
#
_symmetry.space_group_name_H-M   'P 1'
#
loop_
_entity.id
_entity.type
_entity.pdbx_description
1 polymer ?
#
loop_
_entity_poly.entity_id
_entity_poly.type
_entity_poly.pdbx_seq_one_letter_code
_entity_poly.pdbx_strand_id
1 'polypeptide(L)'
;MTLKDSRDQTISNAAPPLLTGRKWTPSDAVQQATSALRHKDIVGHVQQGRGGFGLAAKEPTWRKASTSERRKLVVEEVHREEETARSAKAVSLAKQGQWLRWEGMERKELWEMEASNISFIIRATYDVLPSPKNLHQWYQDPTCALCPTPATLRHIMTGCKTSLTQGRYTWRHNQVLKNLASALENKRSAINALPPRANNPMKTTTFIREGQEKPKHSSTRPETGAIQDQLICREPNIQKAPG
;
A
#
# COMPACT_ATOMS: atom_id res chain seq x y z
N MET A 1 19.80 3.28 -25.01
CA MET A 1 19.87 2.80 -26.41
C MET A 1 21.12 1.94 -26.53
N THR A 2 21.01 0.61 -26.57
CA THR A 2 22.17 -0.27 -26.75
C THR A 2 22.50 -0.32 -28.24
N LEU A 3 23.61 0.29 -28.64
CA LEU A 3 24.10 0.36 -30.03
C LEU A 3 24.32 -1.04 -30.65
N LYS A 4 24.42 -2.09 -29.81
CA LYS A 4 24.63 -3.50 -30.16
C LYS A 4 23.56 -4.13 -31.06
N ASP A 5 22.33 -3.61 -31.07
CA ASP A 5 21.26 -4.13 -31.95
C ASP A 5 21.14 -3.34 -33.26
N SER A 6 22.10 -2.46 -33.57
CA SER A 6 22.09 -1.71 -34.83
C SER A 6 22.30 -2.66 -36.01
N ARG A 7 21.62 -2.38 -37.13
CA ARG A 7 21.87 -3.09 -38.40
C ARG A 7 23.22 -2.73 -39.01
N ASP A 8 23.76 -1.58 -38.64
CA ASP A 8 25.08 -1.12 -39.06
C ASP A 8 26.16 -1.70 -38.14
N GLN A 9 27.05 -2.49 -38.74
CA GLN A 9 28.12 -3.18 -38.03
C GLN A 9 29.12 -2.20 -37.38
N THR A 10 29.35 -1.03 -38.00
CA THR A 10 30.25 -0.01 -37.45
C THR A 10 29.71 0.55 -36.15
N ILE A 11 28.40 0.84 -36.11
CA ILE A 11 27.68 1.38 -34.96
C ILE A 11 27.56 0.33 -33.85
N SER A 12 27.30 -0.93 -34.20
CA SER A 12 27.24 -2.03 -33.23
C SER A 12 28.59 -2.27 -32.55
N ASN A 13 29.68 -2.24 -33.33
CA ASN A 13 31.03 -2.47 -32.81
C ASN A 13 31.56 -1.27 -32.01
N ALA A 14 31.07 -0.07 -32.26
CA ALA A 14 31.47 1.16 -31.57
C ALA A 14 30.76 1.38 -30.21
N ALA A 15 30.00 0.40 -29.71
CA ALA A 15 29.27 0.54 -28.46
C ALA A 15 30.24 0.76 -27.26
N PRO A 16 30.18 1.91 -26.57
CA PRO A 16 31.10 2.18 -25.48
C PRO A 16 30.79 1.29 -24.26
N PRO A 17 31.79 0.91 -23.47
CA PRO A 17 31.56 0.23 -22.21
C PRO A 17 30.76 1.14 -21.27
N LEU A 18 29.67 0.62 -20.71
CA LEU A 18 28.86 1.36 -19.74
C LEU A 18 29.60 1.38 -18.40
N LEU A 19 30.02 2.57 -17.97
CA LEU A 19 30.59 2.77 -16.64
C LEU A 19 29.50 2.52 -15.60
N THR A 20 29.64 1.46 -14.83
CA THR A 20 28.73 1.06 -13.77
C THR A 20 29.46 0.82 -12.47
N GLY A 21 28.73 0.82 -11.35
CA GLY A 21 29.31 0.59 -10.03
C GLY A 21 29.84 -0.83 -9.86
N ARG A 22 30.59 -1.07 -8.78
CA ARG A 22 31.23 -2.37 -8.50
C ARG A 22 30.27 -3.56 -8.33
N LYS A 23 28.99 -3.30 -8.07
CA LYS A 23 28.00 -4.32 -7.67
C LYS A 23 27.13 -4.83 -8.81
N TRP A 24 27.12 -4.16 -9.96
CA TRP A 24 26.19 -4.51 -11.04
C TRP A 24 26.83 -4.27 -12.40
N THR A 25 26.82 -5.32 -13.23
CA THR A 25 27.37 -5.31 -14.58
C THR A 25 26.20 -5.44 -15.58
N PRO A 26 25.88 -4.39 -16.36
CA PRO A 26 24.74 -4.43 -17.30
C PRO A 26 24.86 -5.51 -18.37
N SER A 27 26.08 -5.78 -18.84
CA SER A 27 26.31 -6.78 -19.89
C SER A 27 25.93 -8.18 -19.40
N ASP A 28 26.32 -8.53 -18.18
CA ASP A 28 26.03 -9.83 -17.57
C ASP A 28 24.53 -9.98 -17.30
N ALA A 29 23.89 -8.94 -16.75
CA ALA A 29 22.46 -8.92 -16.49
C ALA A 29 21.63 -9.09 -17.78
N VAL A 30 21.98 -8.36 -18.84
CA VAL A 30 21.32 -8.50 -20.16
C VAL A 30 21.55 -9.89 -20.74
N GLN A 31 22.75 -10.45 -20.61
CA GLN A 31 23.06 -11.80 -21.08
C GLN A 31 22.27 -12.88 -20.33
N GLN A 32 22.20 -12.78 -18.99
CA GLN A 32 21.41 -13.69 -18.15
C GLN A 32 19.93 -13.62 -18.50
N ALA A 33 19.35 -12.42 -18.54
CA ALA A 33 17.94 -12.22 -18.91
C ALA A 33 17.64 -12.73 -20.32
N THR A 34 18.54 -12.48 -21.29
CA THR A 34 18.39 -13.02 -22.66
C THR A 34 18.41 -14.56 -22.67
N SER A 35 19.28 -15.18 -21.87
CA SER A 35 19.34 -16.64 -21.72
C SER A 35 18.05 -17.19 -21.09
N ALA A 36 17.55 -16.53 -20.03
CA ALA A 36 16.29 -16.89 -19.37
C ALA A 36 15.09 -16.80 -20.32
N LEU A 37 15.01 -15.74 -21.14
CA LEU A 37 13.97 -15.59 -22.16
C LEU A 37 14.04 -16.68 -23.24
N ARG A 38 15.25 -17.07 -23.67
CA ARG A 38 15.43 -18.21 -24.59
C ARG A 38 15.03 -19.54 -23.95
N HIS A 39 15.29 -19.71 -22.66
CA HIS A 39 14.86 -20.88 -21.92
C HIS A 39 13.33 -20.94 -21.79
N LYS A 40 12.67 -19.80 -21.52
CA LYS A 40 11.20 -19.69 -21.51
C LYS A 40 10.59 -20.08 -22.85
N ASP A 41 11.22 -19.72 -23.97
CA ASP A 41 10.76 -20.14 -25.30
C ASP A 41 10.82 -21.66 -25.51
N ILE A 42 11.78 -22.35 -24.88
CA ILE A 42 11.90 -23.82 -24.94
C ILE A 42 10.85 -24.48 -24.06
N VAL A 43 10.68 -23.98 -22.84
CA VAL A 43 9.68 -24.47 -21.88
C VAL A 43 8.25 -24.24 -22.40
N GLY A 44 8.04 -23.15 -23.14
CA GLY A 44 6.75 -22.76 -23.68
C GLY A 44 5.78 -22.29 -22.60
N HIS A 45 4.51 -22.15 -22.98
CA HIS A 45 3.45 -21.81 -22.04
C HIS A 45 3.16 -23.01 -21.13
N VAL A 46 3.38 -22.84 -19.84
CA VAL A 46 3.03 -23.81 -18.81
C VAL A 46 1.74 -23.42 -18.11
N GLN A 47 1.02 -24.40 -17.58
CA GLN A 47 -0.13 -24.15 -16.73
C GLN A 47 0.32 -23.39 -15.47
N GLN A 48 -0.31 -22.25 -15.17
CA GLN A 48 -0.09 -21.53 -13.92
C GLN A 48 -1.33 -21.61 -13.02
N GLY A 49 -1.13 -22.11 -11.80
CA GLY A 49 -2.19 -22.27 -10.81
C GLY A 49 -3.28 -23.25 -11.25
N ARG A 50 -4.54 -22.91 -10.92
CA ARG A 50 -5.72 -23.74 -11.25
C ARG A 50 -6.36 -23.41 -12.61
N GLY A 51 -5.86 -22.41 -13.33
CA GLY A 51 -6.32 -22.13 -14.70
C GLY A 51 -5.82 -23.22 -15.65
N GLY A 52 -6.65 -23.64 -16.61
CA GLY A 52 -6.27 -24.60 -17.65
C GLY A 52 -5.27 -24.03 -18.67
N PHE A 53 -4.77 -24.92 -19.54
CA PHE A 53 -3.85 -24.55 -20.62
C PHE A 53 -4.50 -23.53 -21.58
N GLY A 54 -3.78 -22.45 -21.92
CA GLY A 54 -4.23 -21.44 -22.87
C GLY A 54 -5.09 -20.29 -22.31
N LEU A 55 -5.37 -20.27 -21.00
CA LEU A 55 -6.10 -19.15 -20.37
C LEU A 55 -5.20 -17.94 -20.02
N ALA A 56 -3.88 -18.11 -20.05
CA ALA A 56 -2.94 -17.03 -19.80
C ALA A 56 -2.82 -16.11 -21.03
N ALA A 57 -2.60 -14.82 -20.79
CA ALA A 57 -2.31 -13.87 -21.85
C ALA A 57 -1.13 -14.36 -22.70
N LYS A 58 -1.26 -14.21 -24.03
CA LYS A 58 -0.17 -14.49 -24.96
C LYS A 58 0.83 -13.34 -24.93
N GLU A 59 1.87 -13.49 -24.12
CA GLU A 59 3.07 -12.67 -24.26
C GLU A 59 3.87 -13.10 -25.51
N PRO A 60 4.50 -12.15 -26.23
CA PRO A 60 5.33 -12.47 -27.37
C PRO A 60 6.55 -13.29 -26.94
N THR A 61 6.69 -14.50 -27.49
CA THR A 61 7.90 -15.33 -27.33
C THR A 61 9.13 -14.60 -27.86
N TRP A 62 10.28 -14.79 -27.22
CA TRP A 62 11.54 -14.11 -27.57
C TRP A 62 11.90 -14.27 -29.06
N ARG A 63 11.71 -15.47 -29.62
CA ARG A 63 11.94 -15.77 -31.05
C ARG A 63 11.07 -14.93 -31.99
N LYS A 64 9.81 -14.71 -31.65
CA LYS A 64 8.83 -14.00 -32.49
C LYS A 64 8.78 -12.49 -32.23
N ALA A 65 9.37 -12.03 -31.14
CA ALA A 65 9.42 -10.62 -30.77
C ALA A 65 10.30 -9.81 -31.74
N SER A 66 9.85 -8.61 -32.10
CA SER A 66 10.61 -7.59 -32.81
C SER A 66 11.77 -7.05 -31.95
N THR A 67 12.71 -6.31 -32.54
CA THR A 67 13.84 -5.72 -31.80
C THR A 67 13.40 -4.82 -30.65
N SER A 68 12.32 -4.04 -30.82
CA SER A 68 11.78 -3.18 -29.77
C SER A 68 11.17 -4.00 -28.63
N GLU A 69 10.38 -5.02 -28.97
CA GLU A 69 9.76 -5.91 -28.00
C GLU A 69 10.80 -6.73 -27.23
N ARG A 70 11.85 -7.22 -27.90
CA ARG A 70 12.97 -7.92 -27.25
C ARG A 70 13.63 -7.07 -26.19
N ARG A 71 13.84 -5.78 -26.45
CA ARG A 71 14.39 -4.85 -25.45
C ARG A 71 13.46 -4.71 -24.25
N LYS A 72 12.15 -4.57 -24.49
CA LYS A 72 11.16 -4.49 -23.42
C LYS A 72 11.17 -5.76 -22.57
N LEU A 73 11.15 -6.93 -23.21
CA LEU A 73 11.21 -8.24 -22.54
C LEU A 73 12.49 -8.39 -21.70
N VAL A 74 13.64 -7.96 -22.22
CA VAL A 74 14.90 -8.01 -21.45
C VAL A 74 14.83 -7.12 -20.21
N VAL A 75 14.30 -5.90 -20.34
CA VAL A 75 14.16 -4.99 -19.18
C VAL A 75 13.21 -5.57 -18.14
N GLU A 76 12.05 -6.08 -18.58
CA GLU A 76 11.07 -6.71 -17.69
C GLU A 76 11.65 -7.96 -17.02
N GLU A 77 12.42 -8.76 -17.74
CA GLU A 77 13.06 -9.96 -17.20
C GLU A 77 14.16 -9.63 -16.19
N VAL A 78 15.00 -8.61 -16.45
CA VAL A 78 15.98 -8.11 -15.48
C VAL A 78 15.27 -7.62 -14.22
N HIS A 79 14.19 -6.84 -14.36
CA HIS A 79 13.39 -6.41 -13.20
C HIS A 79 12.82 -7.59 -12.42
N ARG A 80 12.32 -8.61 -13.13
CA ARG A 80 11.78 -9.83 -12.53
C ARG A 80 12.86 -10.60 -11.75
N GLU A 81 14.04 -10.80 -12.34
CA GLU A 81 15.17 -11.47 -11.71
C GLU A 81 15.64 -10.72 -10.45
N GLU A 82 15.81 -9.40 -10.55
CA GLU A 82 16.15 -8.54 -9.40
C GLU A 82 15.09 -8.58 -8.30
N GLU A 83 13.80 -8.55 -8.66
CA GLU A 83 12.71 -8.65 -7.68
C GLU A 83 12.67 -10.03 -7.03
N THR A 84 12.95 -11.10 -7.78
CA THR A 84 13.03 -12.46 -7.21
C THR A 84 14.21 -12.59 -6.23
N ALA A 85 15.37 -12.02 -6.56
CA ALA A 85 16.53 -11.98 -5.68
C ALA A 85 16.25 -11.15 -4.41
N ARG A 86 15.59 -9.99 -4.57
CA ARG A 86 15.15 -9.14 -3.46
C ARG A 86 14.14 -9.86 -2.56
N SER A 87 13.17 -10.54 -3.14
CA SER A 87 12.17 -11.32 -2.42
C SER A 87 12.81 -12.49 -1.67
N ALA A 88 13.69 -13.26 -2.31
CA ALA A 88 14.44 -14.35 -1.67
C ALA A 88 15.28 -13.84 -0.50
N LYS A 89 15.95 -12.69 -0.67
CA LYS A 89 16.67 -12.04 0.42
C LYS A 89 15.72 -11.59 1.53
N ALA A 90 14.59 -10.99 1.19
CA ALA A 90 13.61 -10.54 2.19
C ALA A 90 13.06 -11.72 3.02
N VAL A 91 12.80 -12.88 2.41
CA VAL A 91 12.39 -14.11 3.12
C VAL A 91 13.41 -14.50 4.20
N SER A 92 14.71 -14.31 3.94
CA SER A 92 15.76 -14.62 4.92
C SER A 92 15.82 -13.66 6.11
N LEU A 93 15.18 -12.48 6.03
CA LEU A 93 15.24 -11.45 7.06
C LEU A 93 14.08 -11.59 8.04
N ALA A 94 14.31 -12.22 9.20
CA ALA A 94 13.26 -12.54 10.17
C ALA A 94 12.44 -11.33 10.69
N LYS A 95 13.07 -10.14 10.80
CA LYS A 95 12.39 -8.89 11.17
C LYS A 95 11.98 -8.09 9.92
N GLN A 96 12.94 -7.64 9.13
CA GLN A 96 12.70 -6.74 7.99
C GLN A 96 11.90 -7.40 6.86
N GLY A 97 11.86 -8.73 6.78
CA GLY A 97 11.11 -9.49 5.80
C GLY A 97 9.64 -9.71 6.15
N GLN A 98 9.16 -9.27 7.32
CA GLN A 98 7.77 -9.55 7.71
C GLN A 98 6.72 -8.87 6.82
N TRP A 99 7.07 -7.86 6.01
CA TRP A 99 6.15 -7.31 5.00
C TRP A 99 5.65 -8.36 4.01
N LEU A 100 6.43 -9.43 3.76
CA LEU A 100 6.02 -10.51 2.88
C LEU A 100 4.77 -11.27 3.39
N ARG A 101 4.42 -11.11 4.67
CA ARG A 101 3.25 -11.72 5.30
C ARG A 101 2.05 -10.77 5.40
N TRP A 102 2.17 -9.54 4.90
CA TRP A 102 1.08 -8.58 4.95
C TRP A 102 0.02 -8.98 3.92
N GLU A 103 -1.09 -9.55 4.39
CA GLU A 103 -2.27 -9.86 3.58
C GLU A 103 -3.35 -8.79 3.80
N GLY A 104 -4.01 -8.37 2.72
CA GLY A 104 -5.20 -7.51 2.80
C GLY A 104 -4.96 -6.04 3.16
N MET A 105 -3.70 -5.57 3.25
CA MET A 105 -3.42 -4.15 3.48
C MET A 105 -3.45 -3.37 2.17
N GLU A 106 -4.40 -2.46 2.02
CA GLU A 106 -4.45 -1.59 0.85
C GLU A 106 -3.38 -0.49 0.95
N ARG A 107 -2.55 -0.37 -0.11
CA ARG A 107 -1.50 0.66 -0.17
C ARG A 107 -2.05 2.07 0.04
N LYS A 108 -3.29 2.31 -0.41
CA LYS A 108 -3.91 3.64 -0.38
C LYS A 108 -4.12 4.15 1.05
N GLU A 109 -4.60 3.31 1.95
CA GLU A 109 -4.81 3.67 3.36
C GLU A 109 -3.49 4.04 4.05
N LEU A 110 -2.41 3.34 3.71
CA LEU A 110 -1.09 3.64 4.27
C LEU A 110 -0.55 4.99 3.78
N TRP A 111 -0.74 5.35 2.50
CA TRP A 111 -0.21 6.60 1.92
C TRP A 111 -1.03 7.85 2.25
N GLU A 112 -2.28 7.70 2.68
CA GLU A 112 -3.12 8.83 3.12
C GLU A 112 -2.80 9.29 4.57
N MET A 113 -2.02 8.51 5.31
CA MET A 113 -1.61 8.84 6.68
C MET A 113 -0.48 9.86 6.72
N GLU A 114 -0.41 10.64 7.80
CA GLU A 114 0.73 11.50 8.08
C GLU A 114 2.03 10.68 8.17
N ALA A 115 3.12 11.18 7.59
CA ALA A 115 4.40 10.48 7.51
C ALA A 115 4.94 10.01 8.88
N SER A 116 4.68 10.79 9.95
CA SER A 116 5.03 10.45 11.32
C SER A 116 4.29 9.20 11.81
N ASN A 117 2.99 9.08 11.50
CA ASN A 117 2.15 7.95 11.85
C ASN A 117 2.55 6.69 11.06
N ILE A 118 2.81 6.83 9.75
CA ILE A 118 3.31 5.72 8.92
C ILE A 118 4.64 5.20 9.48
N SER A 119 5.58 6.10 9.75
CA SER A 119 6.89 5.77 10.32
C SER A 119 6.75 5.04 11.65
N PHE A 120 5.88 5.53 12.55
CA PHE A 120 5.61 4.89 13.83
C PHE A 120 5.02 3.48 13.65
N ILE A 121 3.98 3.32 12.82
CA ILE A 121 3.30 2.03 12.61
C ILE A 121 4.23 1.00 12.00
N ILE A 122 4.98 1.37 10.96
CA ILE A 122 5.99 0.50 10.34
C ILE A 122 6.99 0.06 11.43
N ARG A 123 7.56 1.01 12.18
CA ARG A 123 8.55 0.70 13.21
C ARG A 123 7.99 -0.15 14.36
N ALA A 124 6.73 0.06 14.73
CA ALA A 124 6.03 -0.73 15.72
C ALA A 124 5.81 -2.17 15.25
N THR A 125 5.38 -2.33 14.00
CA THR A 125 5.11 -3.64 13.38
C THR A 125 6.37 -4.50 13.34
N TYR A 126 7.52 -3.91 13.05
CA TYR A 126 8.81 -4.61 12.98
C TYR A 126 9.58 -4.68 14.32
N ASP A 127 8.99 -4.20 15.44
CA ASP A 127 9.65 -4.10 16.76
C ASP A 127 11.05 -3.46 16.65
N VAL A 128 11.13 -2.36 15.88
CA VAL A 128 12.35 -1.52 15.72
C VAL A 128 12.23 -0.17 16.44
N LEU A 129 11.12 0.06 17.15
CA LEU A 129 11.00 1.18 18.09
C LEU A 129 12.02 1.03 19.24
N PRO A 130 12.34 2.13 19.97
CA PRO A 130 13.23 2.09 21.13
C PRO A 130 12.55 1.41 22.34
N SER A 131 12.13 0.15 22.20
CA SER A 131 11.72 -0.72 23.30
C SER A 131 12.98 -1.31 23.97
N PRO A 132 13.03 -1.52 25.29
CA PRO A 132 14.20 -2.12 25.96
C PRO A 132 14.61 -3.47 25.35
N LYS A 133 13.68 -4.28 24.83
CA LYS A 133 14.02 -5.51 24.08
C LYS A 133 14.73 -5.22 22.75
N ASN A 134 14.25 -4.24 21.98
CA ASN A 134 14.95 -3.86 20.75
C ASN A 134 16.27 -3.18 21.08
N LEU A 135 16.32 -2.27 22.06
CA LEU A 135 17.57 -1.70 22.56
C LEU A 135 18.53 -2.80 23.00
N HIS A 136 18.08 -3.86 23.70
CA HIS A 136 18.90 -5.02 24.05
C HIS A 136 19.58 -5.70 22.87
N GLN A 137 18.90 -5.78 21.71
CA GLN A 137 19.52 -6.28 20.48
C GLN A 137 20.71 -5.40 20.02
N TRP A 138 20.74 -4.13 20.44
CA TRP A 138 21.79 -3.17 20.12
C TRP A 138 22.72 -2.83 21.32
N TYR A 139 22.29 -2.98 22.60
CA TYR A 139 22.97 -2.66 23.88
C TYR A 139 22.26 -3.33 25.11
N GLN A 140 22.97 -4.01 26.03
CA GLN A 140 22.45 -4.64 27.30
C GLN A 140 21.58 -3.69 28.16
N ASP A 141 20.51 -4.02 28.92
CA ASP A 141 19.94 -5.19 29.62
C ASP A 141 18.39 -5.19 29.36
N PRO A 142 17.69 -6.32 29.11
CA PRO A 142 16.36 -6.33 28.47
C PRO A 142 15.18 -6.17 29.43
N THR A 143 15.40 -5.81 30.69
CA THR A 143 14.35 -5.78 31.70
C THR A 143 13.42 -4.58 31.56
N CYS A 144 12.15 -4.75 31.89
CA CYS A 144 11.23 -3.63 32.00
C CYS A 144 11.64 -2.70 33.15
N ALA A 145 11.56 -1.39 32.92
CA ALA A 145 11.82 -0.39 33.97
C ALA A 145 10.88 -0.51 35.19
N LEU A 146 9.76 -1.22 35.05
CA LEU A 146 8.76 -1.39 36.10
C LEU A 146 8.69 -2.82 36.66
N CYS A 147 9.31 -3.80 36.01
CA CYS A 147 9.25 -5.19 36.46
C CYS A 147 10.41 -6.03 35.88
N PRO A 148 10.77 -7.16 36.51
CA PRO A 148 11.95 -7.93 36.12
C PRO A 148 11.77 -8.75 34.83
N THR A 149 10.63 -8.67 34.15
CA THR A 149 10.40 -9.43 32.91
C THR A 149 10.97 -8.70 31.68
N PRO A 150 11.32 -9.42 30.60
CA PRO A 150 11.80 -8.82 29.37
C PRO A 150 10.81 -7.78 28.80
N ALA A 151 11.26 -6.54 28.59
CA ALA A 151 10.45 -5.43 28.08
C ALA A 151 10.28 -5.48 26.56
N THR A 152 9.61 -6.53 26.11
CA THR A 152 9.10 -6.63 24.74
C THR A 152 8.05 -5.53 24.48
N LEU A 153 7.86 -5.10 23.22
CA LEU A 153 6.85 -4.10 22.89
C LEU A 153 5.45 -4.51 23.39
N ARG A 154 5.07 -5.78 23.17
CA ARG A 154 3.81 -6.36 23.67
C ARG A 154 3.72 -6.24 25.20
N HIS A 155 4.80 -6.54 25.90
CA HIS A 155 4.88 -6.40 27.36
C HIS A 155 4.65 -4.95 27.79
N ILE A 156 5.36 -3.97 27.21
CA ILE A 156 5.21 -2.55 27.58
C ILE A 156 3.79 -2.06 27.29
N MET A 157 3.25 -2.38 26.11
CA MET A 157 1.96 -1.84 25.66
C MET A 157 0.76 -2.48 26.36
N THR A 158 0.81 -3.77 26.67
CA THR A 158 -0.37 -4.52 27.15
C THR A 158 -0.09 -5.60 28.21
N GLY A 159 1.15 -6.09 28.31
CA GLY A 159 1.47 -7.29 29.10
C GLY A 159 2.17 -7.05 30.44
N CYS A 160 2.42 -5.81 30.85
CA CYS A 160 3.12 -5.50 32.08
C CYS A 160 2.17 -5.48 33.26
N LYS A 161 2.31 -6.46 34.16
CA LYS A 161 1.46 -6.58 35.36
C LYS A 161 1.60 -5.36 36.28
N THR A 162 2.81 -4.84 36.47
CA THR A 162 3.04 -3.62 37.25
C THR A 162 2.40 -2.39 36.61
N SER A 163 2.48 -2.26 35.28
CA SER A 163 1.82 -1.17 34.55
C SER A 163 0.29 -1.24 34.67
N LEU A 164 -0.26 -2.46 34.66
CA LEU A 164 -1.68 -2.71 34.86
C LEU A 164 -2.13 -2.35 36.27
N THR A 165 -1.43 -2.84 37.31
CA THR A 165 -1.78 -2.57 38.72
C THR A 165 -1.62 -1.10 39.09
N GLN A 166 -0.63 -0.41 38.49
CA GLN A 166 -0.45 1.04 38.66
C GLN A 166 -1.46 1.88 37.84
N GLY A 167 -2.37 1.27 37.08
CA GLY A 167 -3.39 1.98 36.30
C GLY A 167 -2.84 2.78 35.12
N ARG A 168 -1.59 2.55 34.68
CA ARG A 168 -0.95 3.31 33.60
C ARG A 168 -1.63 3.09 32.25
N TYR A 169 -2.17 1.89 32.00
CA TYR A 169 -2.95 1.60 30.80
C TYR A 169 -4.24 2.42 30.77
N THR A 170 -4.97 2.46 31.88
CA THR A 170 -6.15 3.30 32.05
C THR A 170 -5.81 4.77 31.83
N TRP A 171 -4.70 5.25 32.38
CA TRP A 171 -4.26 6.62 32.16
C TRP A 171 -3.99 6.91 30.67
N ARG A 172 -3.20 6.07 29.98
CA ARG A 172 -2.90 6.22 28.54
C ARG A 172 -4.18 6.19 27.69
N HIS A 173 -5.08 5.25 27.97
CA HIS A 173 -6.37 5.16 27.27
C HIS A 173 -7.23 6.40 27.53
N ASN A 174 -7.31 6.88 28.77
CA ASN A 174 -8.03 8.09 29.11
C ASN A 174 -7.47 9.33 28.41
N GLN A 175 -6.15 9.41 28.20
CA GLN A 175 -5.56 10.51 27.40
C GLN A 175 -6.03 10.46 25.95
N VAL A 176 -6.07 9.28 25.33
CA VAL A 176 -6.58 9.12 23.96
C VAL A 176 -8.07 9.47 23.90
N LEU A 177 -8.87 8.98 24.85
CA LEU A 177 -10.31 9.27 24.94
C LEU A 177 -10.57 10.77 25.15
N LYS A 178 -9.76 11.47 25.96
CA LYS A 178 -9.86 12.92 26.13
C LYS A 178 -9.62 13.67 24.83
N ASN A 179 -8.61 13.27 24.05
CA ASN A 179 -8.34 13.87 22.75
C ASN A 179 -9.49 13.64 21.76
N LEU A 180 -10.05 12.43 21.74
CA LEU A 180 -11.22 12.11 20.92
C LEU A 180 -12.46 12.91 21.34
N ALA A 181 -12.74 12.99 22.65
CA ALA A 181 -13.85 13.75 23.18
C ALA A 181 -13.72 15.25 22.83
N SER A 182 -12.53 15.83 22.95
CA SER A 182 -12.25 17.21 22.54
C SER A 182 -12.52 17.42 21.05
N ALA A 183 -12.02 16.54 20.18
CA ALA A 183 -12.27 16.62 18.75
C ALA A 183 -13.77 16.54 18.40
N LEU A 184 -14.50 15.64 19.07
CA LEU A 184 -15.95 15.48 18.91
C LEU A 184 -16.73 16.70 19.42
N GLU A 185 -16.36 17.25 20.57
CA GLU A 185 -17.02 18.43 21.13
C GLU A 185 -16.77 19.67 20.24
N ASN A 186 -15.57 19.81 19.67
CA ASN A 186 -15.28 20.84 18.67
C ASN A 186 -16.19 20.71 17.44
N LYS A 187 -16.41 19.48 16.96
CA LYS A 187 -17.33 19.22 15.83
C LYS A 187 -18.78 19.49 16.19
N ARG A 188 -19.23 19.04 17.38
CA ARG A 188 -20.58 19.28 17.88
C ARG A 188 -20.85 20.78 18.03
N SER A 189 -19.95 21.50 18.68
CA SER A 189 -20.03 22.95 18.84
C SER A 189 -20.06 23.67 17.50
N ALA A 190 -19.21 23.27 16.55
CA ALA A 190 -19.24 23.82 15.19
C ALA A 190 -20.57 23.57 14.48
N ILE A 191 -21.15 22.37 14.59
CA ILE A 191 -22.45 22.04 13.99
C ILE A 191 -23.59 22.81 14.66
N ASN A 192 -23.57 22.92 15.99
CA ASN A 192 -24.60 23.65 16.74
C ASN A 192 -24.52 25.17 16.54
N ALA A 193 -23.34 25.70 16.23
CA ALA A 193 -23.15 27.10 15.88
C ALA A 193 -23.59 27.45 14.45
N LEU A 194 -23.81 26.44 13.59
CA LEU A 194 -24.43 26.68 12.29
C LEU A 194 -25.89 27.13 12.50
N PRO A 195 -26.40 28.07 11.69
CA PRO A 195 -27.81 28.41 11.73
C PRO A 195 -28.67 27.15 11.51
N PRO A 196 -29.88 27.08 12.10
CA PRO A 196 -30.81 26.00 11.82
C PRO A 196 -30.93 25.86 10.30
N ARG A 197 -30.77 24.63 9.78
CA ARG A 197 -30.92 24.39 8.34
C ARG A 197 -32.26 24.96 7.91
N ALA A 198 -32.23 26.08 7.19
CA ALA A 198 -33.41 26.60 6.51
C ALA A 198 -33.81 25.52 5.49
N ASN A 199 -34.94 24.89 5.77
CA ASN A 199 -35.66 23.98 4.87
C ASN A 199 -34.91 22.70 4.48
N ASN A 200 -35.08 21.68 5.31
CA ASN A 200 -35.59 20.45 4.75
C ASN A 200 -36.92 20.21 5.45
N PRO A 201 -38.09 20.18 4.78
CA PRO A 201 -39.34 19.85 5.43
C PRO A 201 -39.12 18.48 6.05
N MET A 202 -39.04 18.45 7.38
CA MET A 202 -39.00 17.22 8.14
C MET A 202 -40.23 16.46 7.67
N LYS A 203 -40.04 15.32 6.98
CA LYS A 203 -41.15 14.45 6.62
C LYS A 203 -41.74 14.01 7.95
N THR A 204 -42.74 14.73 8.42
CA THR A 204 -43.60 14.32 9.51
C THR A 204 -44.23 13.05 9.01
N THR A 205 -43.68 11.91 9.42
CA THR A 205 -44.34 10.64 9.25
C THR A 205 -45.64 10.77 10.03
N THR A 206 -46.74 10.99 9.33
CA THR A 206 -48.07 11.02 9.93
C THR A 206 -48.25 9.71 10.67
N PHE A 207 -48.42 9.77 11.99
CA PHE A 207 -48.69 8.58 12.79
C PHE A 207 -50.04 8.01 12.35
N ILE A 208 -50.02 6.85 11.70
CA ILE A 208 -51.24 6.14 11.32
C ILE A 208 -51.62 5.26 12.50
N ARG A 209 -52.80 5.50 13.09
CA ARG A 209 -53.33 4.68 14.17
C ARG A 209 -53.69 3.29 13.64
N GLU A 210 -53.64 2.29 14.51
CA GLU A 210 -54.03 0.92 14.21
C GLU A 210 -55.43 0.89 13.57
N GLY A 211 -55.54 0.27 12.38
CA GLY A 211 -56.79 0.15 11.63
C GLY A 211 -57.04 1.17 10.50
N GLN A 212 -56.14 2.13 10.24
CA GLN A 212 -56.27 3.03 9.08
C GLN A 212 -55.31 2.68 7.93
N GLU A 213 -55.83 2.69 6.70
CA GLU A 213 -55.03 2.46 5.48
C GLU A 213 -54.34 3.73 4.96
N LYS A 214 -53.14 3.57 4.38
CA LYS A 214 -52.36 4.66 3.76
C LYS A 214 -53.07 5.21 2.51
N PRO A 215 -53.04 6.54 2.25
CA PRO A 215 -53.47 7.08 0.96
C PRO A 215 -52.54 6.57 -0.16
N LYS A 216 -53.12 6.04 -1.25
CA LYS A 216 -52.38 5.54 -2.42
C LYS A 216 -51.81 6.72 -3.21
N HIS A 217 -50.48 6.83 -3.27
CA HIS A 217 -49.83 7.79 -4.17
C HIS A 217 -49.80 7.20 -5.58
N SER A 218 -50.37 7.90 -6.57
CA SER A 218 -50.20 7.54 -7.98
C SER A 218 -48.75 7.78 -8.38
N SER A 219 -48.12 6.75 -8.96
CA SER A 219 -46.79 6.84 -9.56
C SER A 219 -46.98 7.15 -11.04
N THR A 220 -46.77 8.40 -11.42
CA THR A 220 -46.51 8.74 -12.82
C THR A 220 -45.00 8.60 -13.03
N ARG A 221 -44.58 7.58 -13.79
CA ARG A 221 -43.17 7.38 -14.19
C ARG A 221 -42.72 8.52 -15.11
N PRO A 222 -41.59 9.20 -14.85
CA PRO A 222 -40.92 10.00 -15.86
C PRO A 222 -40.19 9.09 -16.86
N GLU A 223 -40.34 9.41 -18.14
CA GLU A 223 -39.68 8.75 -19.27
C GLU A 223 -38.15 8.88 -19.21
N THR A 224 -37.48 7.82 -19.66
CA THR A 224 -36.03 7.64 -19.58
C THR A 224 -35.33 8.46 -20.67
N GLY A 225 -34.84 9.65 -20.32
CA GLY A 225 -33.89 10.42 -21.13
C GLY A 225 -32.45 10.06 -20.76
N ALA A 226 -31.65 9.68 -21.76
CA ALA A 226 -30.25 9.28 -21.63
C ALA A 226 -29.38 10.35 -20.93
N ILE A 227 -28.59 9.93 -19.94
CA ILE A 227 -27.56 10.76 -19.31
C ILE A 227 -26.22 10.41 -19.97
N GLN A 228 -25.68 11.36 -20.74
CA GLN A 228 -24.25 11.44 -21.05
C GLN A 228 -23.50 11.78 -19.76
N ASP A 229 -22.62 10.89 -19.31
CA ASP A 229 -21.65 11.17 -18.25
C ASP A 229 -20.60 12.17 -18.75
N GLN A 230 -20.80 13.45 -18.47
CA GLN A 230 -19.72 14.43 -18.44
C GLN A 230 -19.06 14.38 -17.06
N LEU A 231 -17.94 13.66 -16.99
CA LEU A 231 -16.95 13.76 -15.92
C LEU A 231 -16.30 15.16 -15.99
N ILE A 232 -16.82 16.11 -15.21
CA ILE A 232 -16.10 17.34 -14.89
C ILE A 232 -15.26 17.08 -13.65
N CYS A 233 -13.98 16.78 -13.87
CA CYS A 233 -12.94 16.84 -12.86
C CYS A 233 -12.84 18.28 -12.33
N ARG A 234 -13.18 18.52 -11.06
CA ARG A 234 -12.84 19.76 -10.37
C ARG A 234 -11.39 19.68 -9.90
N GLU A 235 -10.53 20.54 -10.45
CA GLU A 235 -9.16 20.76 -9.96
C GLU A 235 -9.16 21.44 -8.57
N PRO A 236 -8.17 21.14 -7.71
CA PRO A 236 -7.99 21.85 -6.44
C PRO A 236 -7.31 23.22 -6.66
N ASN A 237 -7.95 24.26 -6.13
CA ASN A 237 -7.45 25.64 -6.13
C ASN A 237 -6.26 25.78 -5.15
N ILE A 238 -5.05 25.96 -5.70
CA ILE A 238 -3.84 26.30 -4.94
C ILE A 238 -3.78 27.83 -4.81
N GLN A 239 -4.10 28.34 -3.63
CA GLN A 239 -3.84 29.75 -3.29
C GLN A 239 -2.35 29.93 -2.96
N LYS A 240 -1.65 30.74 -3.77
CA LYS A 240 -0.30 31.25 -3.53
C LYS A 240 -0.31 32.18 -2.30
N ALA A 241 0.65 32.00 -1.41
CA ALA A 241 0.99 32.97 -0.37
C ALA A 241 1.70 34.20 -1.00
N PRO A 242 1.43 35.43 -0.53
CA PRO A 242 2.22 36.61 -0.90
C PRO A 242 3.58 36.59 -0.19
N GLY A 243 4.60 37.09 -0.90
CA GLY A 243 5.99 37.15 -0.45
C GLY A 243 6.33 38.32 0.46
#